data_AF-A0A661UGG0-F1
#
_entry.id   AF-A0A661UGG0-F1
#
_cell.length_a   1.000
_cell.length_b   1.000
_cell.length_c   1.000
_cell.angle_alpha   90.00
_cell.angle_beta   90.00
_cell.angle_gamma   90.00
#
_symmetry.space_group_name_H-M   'P 1'
#
loop_
_entity.id
_entity.type
_entity.pdbx_description
1 polymer ?
#
loop_
_entity_poly.entity_id
_entity_poly.type
_entity_poly.pdbx_seq_one_letter_code
_entity_poly.pdbx_strand_id
1 'polypeptide(L)'
;MDLMPEAKKYSLYAEVALSLGVRKCFTYAVPNDLLQEAKVGKRVIVQLRSRQRVGVIMHLTSHCSLKSVKEIISIIDQLPILSREMLRLLEWVASYYVAPLGTVVQAAVLHGLGDVGAHDAKASKRQTRRTRRPMDIVSSLPAGLWSGPNG
;
A
#
# COMPACT_ATOMS: atom_id res chain seq x y z
N MET A 1 19.89 18.35 -32.63
CA MET A 1 20.17 17.05 -32.00
C MET A 1 19.90 17.23 -30.51
N ASP A 2 18.62 17.34 -30.14
CA ASP A 2 17.71 16.23 -29.86
C ASP A 2 17.83 15.79 -28.39
N LEU A 3 17.00 16.41 -27.56
CA LEU A 3 16.58 15.91 -26.27
C LEU A 3 15.09 16.24 -26.16
N MET A 4 14.28 15.49 -26.91
CA MET A 4 12.87 15.31 -26.54
C MET A 4 12.86 14.86 -25.06
N PRO A 5 12.12 15.55 -24.16
CA PRO A 5 12.03 15.12 -22.78
C PRO A 5 11.43 13.72 -22.77
N GLU A 6 12.18 12.77 -22.22
CA GLU A 6 11.78 11.37 -22.04
C GLU A 6 10.36 11.35 -21.46
N ALA A 7 9.40 10.85 -22.25
CA ALA A 7 7.99 10.95 -21.92
C ALA A 7 7.75 10.36 -20.53
N LYS A 8 7.19 11.17 -19.63
CA LYS A 8 6.94 10.81 -18.23
C LYS A 8 6.00 9.60 -18.18
N LYS A 9 6.58 8.40 -18.00
CA LYS A 9 5.85 7.12 -18.06
C LYS A 9 4.86 6.93 -16.91
N TYR A 10 5.09 7.54 -15.76
CA TYR A 10 4.23 7.42 -14.58
C TYR A 10 3.85 8.79 -14.02
N SER A 11 2.60 8.96 -13.60
CA SER A 11 2.10 10.21 -13.02
C SER A 11 2.40 10.34 -11.52
N LEU A 12 2.68 9.22 -10.84
CA LEU A 12 2.86 9.14 -9.39
C LEU A 12 3.98 8.17 -9.01
N TYR A 13 4.76 8.55 -8.00
CA TYR A 13 5.83 7.76 -7.42
C TYR A 13 5.65 7.71 -5.90
N ALA A 14 6.12 6.62 -5.30
CA ALA A 14 6.10 6.42 -3.86
C ALA A 14 7.52 6.31 -3.30
N GLU A 15 7.77 6.99 -2.20
CA GLU A 15 8.94 6.75 -1.37
C GLU A 15 8.59 5.69 -0.32
N VAL A 16 9.26 4.54 -0.42
CA VAL A 16 8.95 3.37 0.38
C VAL A 16 10.07 3.12 1.39
N ALA A 17 9.72 3.07 2.67
CA ALA A 17 10.61 2.63 3.72
C ALA A 17 10.68 1.09 3.75
N LEU A 18 11.90 0.55 3.67
CA LEU A 18 12.19 -0.88 3.72
C LEU A 18 13.13 -1.17 4.89
N SER A 19 12.85 -2.21 5.68
CA SER A 19 13.72 -2.61 6.80
C SER A 19 14.98 -3.33 6.31
N LEU A 20 15.97 -2.55 5.89
CA LEU A 20 17.23 -3.02 5.30
C LEU A 20 18.47 -2.42 5.98
N GLY A 21 18.29 -1.78 7.14
CA GLY A 21 19.38 -1.05 7.80
C GLY A 21 19.85 0.21 7.07
N VAL A 22 19.11 0.67 6.05
CA VAL A 22 19.42 1.88 5.28
C VAL A 22 18.58 3.06 5.79
N ARG A 23 19.20 4.24 5.91
CA ARG A 23 18.55 5.48 6.40
C ARG A 23 17.68 6.21 5.38
N LYS A 24 17.57 5.70 4.15
CA LYS A 24 16.84 6.34 3.04
C LYS A 24 15.66 5.48 2.61
N CYS A 25 14.62 6.16 2.12
CA CYS A 25 13.54 5.53 1.38
C CYS A 25 14.01 5.12 -0.02
N PHE A 26 13.25 4.21 -0.64
CA PHE A 26 13.43 3.77 -2.00
C PHE A 26 12.27 4.27 -2.84
N THR A 27 12.56 4.88 -3.99
CA THR A 27 11.53 5.38 -4.90
C THR A 27 11.04 4.25 -5.79
N TYR A 28 9.71 4.11 -5.88
CA TYR A 28 9.02 3.19 -6.78
C TYR A 28 7.98 3.93 -7.60
N ALA A 29 7.75 3.50 -8.83
CA ALA A 29 6.65 3.99 -9.64
C ALA A 29 5.33 3.37 -9.17
N VAL A 30 4.27 4.16 -9.13
CA VAL A 30 2.92 3.65 -8.88
C VAL A 30 2.28 3.34 -10.23
N PRO A 31 2.02 2.06 -10.56
CA PRO A 31 1.36 1.71 -11.82
C PRO A 31 -0.11 2.18 -11.82
N ASN A 32 -0.67 2.35 -13.01
CA ASN A 32 -1.96 3.01 -13.20
C ASN A 32 -3.12 2.34 -12.45
N ASP A 33 -3.08 1.01 -12.33
CA ASP A 33 -4.05 0.18 -11.61
C ASP A 33 -4.00 0.39 -10.09
N LEU A 34 -2.86 0.81 -9.53
CA LEU A 34 -2.68 1.05 -8.10
C LEU A 34 -2.83 2.53 -7.69
N LEU A 35 -3.05 3.46 -8.64
CA LEU A 35 -3.09 4.90 -8.36
C LEU A 35 -4.12 5.30 -7.30
N GLN A 36 -5.32 4.70 -7.34
CA GLN A 36 -6.40 5.02 -6.38
C GLN A 36 -6.16 4.41 -4.99
N GLU A 37 -5.42 3.31 -4.94
CA GLU A 37 -5.15 2.57 -3.71
C GLU A 37 -3.91 3.11 -2.99
N ALA A 38 -2.97 3.70 -3.73
CA ALA A 38 -1.72 4.25 -3.23
C ALA A 38 -1.97 5.43 -2.29
N LYS A 39 -1.79 5.18 -0.99
CA LYS A 39 -1.90 6.18 0.07
C LYS A 39 -0.74 6.05 1.03
N VAL A 40 -0.25 7.20 1.51
CA VAL A 40 0.74 7.29 2.58
C VAL A 40 0.28 6.47 3.79
N GLY A 41 1.21 5.72 4.39
CA GLY A 41 0.96 4.86 5.56
C GLY A 41 0.45 3.45 5.23
N LYS A 42 0.30 3.09 3.96
CA LYS A 42 -0.04 1.72 3.54
C LYS A 42 1.20 0.86 3.34
N ARG A 43 1.06 -0.44 3.58
CA ARG A 43 2.07 -1.43 3.19
C ARG A 43 1.97 -1.81 1.73
N VAL A 44 3.13 -2.02 1.13
CA VAL A 44 3.29 -2.37 -0.28
C VAL A 44 4.29 -3.49 -0.46
N ILE A 45 4.10 -4.31 -1.48
CA ILE A 45 5.08 -5.28 -1.94
C ILE A 45 5.88 -4.66 -3.08
N VAL A 46 7.20 -4.72 -2.97
CA VAL A 46 8.13 -4.20 -3.98
C VAL A 46 9.23 -5.20 -4.29
N GLN A 47 9.76 -5.13 -5.52
CA GLN A 47 10.92 -5.93 -5.90
C GLN A 47 12.22 -5.22 -5.51
N LEU A 48 13.05 -5.86 -4.70
CA LEU A 48 14.41 -5.41 -4.41
C LEU A 48 15.40 -6.51 -4.80
N ARG A 49 16.26 -6.20 -5.78
CA ARG A 49 17.14 -7.20 -6.42
C ARG A 49 16.30 -8.42 -6.86
N SER A 50 16.60 -9.61 -6.35
CA SER A 50 15.91 -10.89 -6.64
C SER A 50 14.81 -11.25 -5.64
N ARG A 51 14.55 -10.43 -4.60
CA ARG A 51 13.54 -10.73 -3.57
C ARG A 51 12.41 -9.71 -3.54
N GLN A 52 11.22 -10.17 -3.17
CA GLN A 52 10.09 -9.30 -2.84
C GLN A 52 10.16 -8.90 -1.37
N ARG A 53 9.90 -7.63 -1.09
CA ARG A 53 9.92 -7.06 0.25
C ARG A 53 8.63 -6.32 0.53
N VAL A 54 8.20 -6.37 1.79
CA VAL A 54 7.14 -5.49 2.28
C VAL A 54 7.76 -4.19 2.80
N GLY A 55 7.23 -3.06 2.36
CA GLY A 55 7.58 -1.73 2.82
C GLY A 55 6.36 -0.88 3.14
N VAL A 56 6.57 0.35 3.60
CA VAL A 56 5.51 1.34 3.85
C VAL A 56 5.71 2.55 2.97
N ILE A 57 4.63 3.05 2.35
CA ILE A 57 4.63 4.33 1.63
C ILE A 57 4.78 5.46 2.66
N MET A 58 5.93 6.13 2.66
CA MET A 58 6.21 7.30 3.49
C MET A 58 5.69 8.57 2.82
N HIS A 59 6.00 8.74 1.53
CA HIS A 59 5.63 9.91 0.73
C HIS A 59 5.15 9.50 -0.66
N LEU A 60 4.32 10.36 -1.24
CA LEU A 60 3.87 10.25 -2.63
C LEU A 60 4.24 11.55 -3.35
N THR A 61 4.78 11.42 -4.55
CA THR A 61 5.24 12.57 -5.36
C THR A 61 4.89 12.37 -6.82
N SER A 62 4.54 13.46 -7.51
CA SER A 62 4.35 13.48 -8.96
C SER A 62 5.67 13.62 -9.72
N HIS A 63 6.81 13.77 -9.04
CA HIS A 63 8.10 14.03 -9.67
C HIS A 63 9.14 12.99 -9.26
N CYS A 64 9.90 12.50 -10.24
CA CYS A 64 11.05 11.63 -10.03
C CYS A 64 12.16 11.99 -11.01
N SER A 65 13.38 12.18 -10.51
CA SER A 65 14.57 12.47 -11.31
C SER A 65 15.35 11.22 -11.73
N LEU A 66 14.90 10.03 -11.31
CA LEU A 66 15.55 8.76 -11.61
C LEU A 66 15.22 8.32 -13.04
N LYS A 67 16.25 7.95 -13.81
CA LYS A 67 16.11 7.46 -15.18
C LYS A 67 15.33 6.14 -15.28
N SER A 68 15.45 5.29 -14.27
CA SER A 68 14.77 3.99 -14.22
C SER A 68 14.29 3.71 -12.81
N VAL A 69 13.02 3.36 -12.68
CA VAL A 69 12.34 3.10 -11.40
C VAL A 69 11.53 1.82 -11.54
N LYS A 70 11.62 0.94 -10.56
CA LYS A 70 10.77 -0.26 -10.50
C LYS A 70 9.36 0.11 -10.06
N GLU A 71 8.39 -0.68 -10.48
CA GLU A 71 6.99 -0.51 -10.06
C GLU A 71 6.73 -1.16 -8.69
N ILE A 72 5.73 -0.64 -7.99
CA ILE A 72 5.08 -1.34 -6.87
C ILE A 72 4.37 -2.57 -7.44
N ILE A 73 4.55 -3.74 -6.79
CA ILE A 73 3.92 -5.00 -7.20
C ILE A 73 2.47 -5.03 -6.74
N SER A 74 2.21 -4.66 -5.49
CA SER A 74 0.86 -4.65 -4.92
C SER A 74 0.79 -3.81 -3.65
N ILE A 75 -0.44 -3.46 -3.26
CA ILE A 75 -0.76 -2.80 -1.99
C ILE A 75 -1.47 -3.82 -1.10
N ILE A 76 -1.01 -3.98 0.14
CA ILE A 76 -1.46 -5.06 1.02
C ILE A 76 -2.74 -4.66 1.77
N ASP A 77 -2.78 -3.42 2.26
CA ASP A 77 -3.82 -2.96 3.18
C ASP A 77 -4.89 -2.11 2.47
N GLN A 78 -6.16 -2.34 2.82
CA GLN A 78 -7.28 -1.54 2.33
C GLN A 78 -7.22 -0.10 2.83
N LEU A 79 -6.83 0.09 4.10
CA LEU A 79 -6.67 1.38 4.77
C LEU A 79 -5.21 1.60 5.18
N PRO A 80 -4.74 2.86 5.29
CA PRO A 80 -3.45 3.16 5.89
C PRO A 80 -3.36 2.62 7.31
N ILE A 81 -2.31 1.85 7.59
CA ILE A 81 -2.05 1.31 8.93
C ILE A 81 -1.32 2.31 9.83
N LEU A 82 -0.65 3.30 9.22
CA LEU A 82 0.01 4.40 9.91
C LEU A 82 -0.59 5.73 9.45
N SER A 83 -0.93 6.59 10.41
CA SER A 83 -1.37 7.96 10.11
C SER A 83 -0.20 8.83 9.69
N ARG A 84 -0.48 10.02 9.12
CA ARG A 84 0.58 10.98 8.77
C ARG A 84 1.30 11.50 10.02
N GLU A 85 0.60 11.67 11.13
CA GLU A 85 1.17 12.07 12.42
C GLU A 85 2.17 11.01 12.90
N MET A 86 1.80 9.74 12.82
CA MET A 86 2.67 8.64 13.20
C MET A 86 3.92 8.59 12.31
N LEU A 87 3.77 8.72 10.99
CA LEU A 87 4.92 8.71 10.09
C LEU A 87 5.88 9.88 10.36
N ARG A 88 5.37 11.09 10.63
CA ARG A 88 6.18 12.24 11.03
C ARG A 88 6.92 11.98 12.33
N LEU A 89 6.26 11.36 13.32
CA LEU A 89 6.91 10.96 14.56
C LEU A 89 8.04 9.96 14.30
N LEU A 90 7.80 8.94 13.47
CA LEU A 90 8.80 7.91 13.16
C LEU A 90 10.00 8.47 12.39
N GLU A 91 9.77 9.43 11.48
CA GLU A 91 10.84 10.19 10.82
C GLU A 91 11.66 11.00 11.82
N TRP A 92 11.00 11.68 12.76
CA TRP A 92 11.68 12.39 13.83
C TRP A 92 12.51 11.45 14.71
N VAL A 93 11.95 10.30 15.13
CA VAL A 93 12.67 9.27 15.92
C VAL A 93 13.89 8.76 15.15
N ALA A 94 13.73 8.43 13.86
CA ALA A 94 14.82 7.96 13.01
C ALA A 94 15.93 9.01 12.88
N SER A 95 15.56 10.29 12.72
CA SER A 95 16.50 11.39 12.66
C SER A 95 17.23 11.60 13.99
N TYR A 96 16.50 11.63 15.10
CA TYR A 96 17.03 11.91 16.44
C TYR A 96 18.02 10.84 16.89
N TYR A 97 17.68 9.56 16.69
CA TYR A 97 18.54 8.43 17.07
C TYR A 97 19.47 7.96 15.96
N VAL A 98 19.54 8.68 14.84
CA VAL A 98 20.37 8.33 13.67
C VAL A 98 20.10 6.89 13.18
N ALA A 99 18.86 6.43 13.38
CA ALA A 99 18.44 5.05 13.11
C ALA A 99 17.93 4.89 11.66
N PRO A 100 18.05 3.70 11.06
CA PRO A 100 17.42 3.41 9.78
C PRO A 100 15.90 3.55 9.84
N LEU A 101 15.32 4.45 9.03
CA LEU A 101 13.88 4.73 9.02
C LEU A 101 13.04 3.46 8.84
N GLY A 102 13.44 2.58 7.92
CA GLY A 102 12.71 1.31 7.70
C GLY A 102 12.69 0.39 8.93
N THR A 103 13.73 0.42 9.76
CA THR A 103 13.78 -0.34 11.03
C THR A 103 12.87 0.28 12.08
N VAL A 104 12.85 1.62 12.17
CA VAL A 104 11.95 2.35 13.08
C VAL A 104 10.49 2.11 12.71
N VAL A 105 10.15 2.17 11.42
CA VAL A 105 8.80 1.87 10.91
C VAL A 105 8.42 0.41 11.17
N GLN A 106 9.36 -0.53 10.99
CA GLN A 106 9.14 -1.95 11.32
C GLN A 106 8.84 -2.16 12.80
N ALA A 107 9.54 -1.48 13.70
CA ALA A 107 9.31 -1.58 15.14
C ALA A 107 7.91 -1.06 15.53
N ALA A 108 7.41 -0.02 14.86
CA ALA A 108 6.11 0.60 15.17
C ALA A 108 4.89 -0.22 14.69
N VAL A 109 5.02 -0.96 13.58
CA VAL A 109 3.90 -1.68 12.96
C VAL A 109 3.61 -3.04 13.64
N LEU A 110 4.54 -3.56 14.45
CA LEU A 110 4.50 -4.87 15.10
C LEU A 110 3.99 -6.00 14.16
N HIS A 111 4.94 -6.71 13.54
CA HIS A 111 4.83 -7.83 12.59
C HIS A 111 4.40 -7.48 11.14
N GLY A 112 5.10 -8.05 10.15
CA GLY A 112 4.70 -8.01 8.72
C GLY A 112 5.49 -7.07 7.80
N LEU A 113 6.61 -6.49 8.24
CA LEU A 113 7.60 -5.86 7.36
C LEU A 113 8.80 -6.80 7.22
N GLY A 114 9.14 -7.25 6.01
CA GLY A 114 10.13 -8.33 5.81
C GLY A 114 10.12 -8.94 4.39
N ASP A 115 10.72 -10.12 4.23
CA ASP A 115 10.47 -10.96 3.04
C ASP A 115 8.98 -11.32 2.98
N VAL A 116 8.41 -11.30 1.78
CA VAL A 116 7.00 -11.67 1.57
C VAL A 116 6.81 -13.14 1.93
N GLY A 117 6.03 -13.42 2.98
CA GLY A 117 5.61 -14.77 3.32
C GLY A 117 4.46 -15.26 2.41
N ALA A 118 4.22 -16.57 2.38
CA ALA A 118 3.18 -17.17 1.53
C ALA A 118 1.74 -16.65 1.78
N HIS A 119 1.49 -16.04 2.95
CA HIS A 119 0.20 -15.45 3.33
C HIS A 119 -0.02 -14.08 2.67
N ASP A 120 1.01 -13.24 2.59
CA ASP A 120 0.93 -11.87 2.06
C ASP A 120 0.72 -11.86 0.54
N ALA A 121 1.29 -12.84 -0.17
CA ALA A 121 1.11 -13.00 -1.61
C ALA A 121 -0.31 -13.41 -2.04
N LYS A 122 -1.08 -14.06 -1.14
CA LYS A 122 -2.42 -14.60 -1.47
C LYS A 122 -3.55 -13.57 -1.34
N ALA A 123 -3.34 -12.48 -0.61
CA ALA A 123 -4.35 -11.44 -0.44
C ALA A 123 -4.63 -10.67 -1.75
N SER A 124 -3.61 -10.48 -2.59
CA SER A 124 -3.70 -9.70 -3.83
C SER A 124 -4.48 -10.38 -4.97
N LYS A 125 -4.76 -11.70 -4.91
CA LYS A 125 -5.42 -12.45 -6.01
C LYS A 125 -6.90 -12.77 -5.78
N ARG A 126 -7.50 -12.43 -4.63
CA ARG A 126 -8.88 -12.88 -4.29
C ARG A 126 -10.01 -11.93 -4.69
N GLN A 127 -9.73 -10.70 -5.14
CA GLN A 127 -10.79 -9.70 -5.33
C GLN A 127 -11.47 -9.72 -6.72
N THR A 128 -10.97 -10.48 -7.70
CA THR A 128 -11.52 -10.50 -9.07
C THR A 128 -12.22 -11.82 -9.41
N ARG A 129 -13.20 -12.23 -8.58
CA ARG A 129 -14.23 -13.21 -8.95
C ARG A 129 -15.34 -13.31 -7.89
N ARG A 130 -16.16 -12.26 -7.78
CA ARG A 130 -17.56 -12.44 -7.38
C ARG A 130 -18.42 -11.42 -8.10
N THR A 131 -18.79 -11.82 -9.31
CA THR A 131 -19.84 -11.24 -10.13
C THR A 131 -21.14 -11.14 -9.34
N ARG A 132 -21.71 -9.93 -9.34
CA ARG A 132 -23.14 -9.59 -9.37
C ARG A 132 -24.13 -10.70 -8.95
N ARG A 133 -24.79 -10.51 -7.81
CA ARG A 133 -26.26 -10.46 -7.72
C ARG A 133 -26.65 -9.52 -6.57
N PRO A 134 -27.48 -8.49 -6.78
CA PRO A 134 -28.19 -7.88 -5.66
C PRO A 134 -29.11 -8.95 -5.06
N MET A 135 -29.14 -9.03 -3.73
CA MET A 135 -30.08 -9.86 -3.01
C MET A 135 -31.34 -9.00 -2.79
N ASP A 136 -32.33 -9.15 -3.67
CA ASP A 136 -33.67 -8.60 -3.45
C ASP A 136 -34.31 -9.38 -2.30
N ILE A 137 -34.16 -8.88 -1.08
CA ILE A 137 -34.62 -9.56 0.16
C ILE A 137 -36.14 -9.39 0.38
N VAL A 138 -36.84 -8.61 -0.43
CA VAL A 138 -38.25 -8.26 -0.16
C VAL A 138 -39.28 -9.21 -0.81
N SER A 139 -38.89 -10.09 -1.74
CA SER A 139 -39.87 -10.87 -2.53
C SER A 139 -40.03 -12.34 -2.16
N SER A 140 -39.44 -12.84 -1.07
CA SER A 140 -39.49 -14.27 -0.72
C SER A 140 -39.99 -14.58 0.70
N LEU A 141 -40.73 -13.68 1.33
CA LEU A 141 -41.41 -13.99 2.59
C LEU A 141 -42.74 -14.71 2.30
N PRO A 142 -42.97 -15.93 2.84
CA PRO A 142 -44.27 -16.58 2.75
C PRO A 142 -45.33 -15.72 3.45
N ALA A 143 -46.50 -15.58 2.81
CA ALA A 143 -47.64 -14.83 3.36
C ALA A 143 -48.04 -15.41 4.73
N GLY A 144 -48.00 -14.59 5.79
CA GLY A 144 -48.55 -14.94 7.09
C GLY A 144 -47.62 -14.81 8.30
N LEU A 145 -46.38 -14.33 8.15
CA LEU A 145 -45.43 -14.19 9.27
C LEU A 145 -45.12 -12.73 9.63
N TRP A 146 -46.16 -11.90 9.83
CA TRP A 146 -46.01 -10.62 10.54
C TRP A 146 -47.25 -10.34 11.39
N SER A 147 -47.14 -10.68 12.68
CA SER A 147 -48.02 -10.18 13.73
C SER A 147 -47.28 -9.02 14.39
N GLY A 148 -47.61 -7.79 14.02
CA GLY A 148 -46.99 -6.59 14.59
C GLY A 148 -47.21 -6.51 16.11
N PRO A 149 -46.39 -5.74 16.84
CA PRO A 149 -46.56 -5.59 18.27
C PRO A 149 -47.78 -4.70 18.56
N ASN A 150 -48.74 -5.25 19.30
CA ASN A 150 -49.70 -4.46 20.08
C ASN A 150 -48.94 -3.72 21.18
N GLY A 151 -49.08 -2.39 21.23
CA GLY A 151 -48.50 -1.52 22.26
C GLY A 151 -48.30 -0.11 21.74
#